data_AF-A0A1E1LJ56-F1
#
_entry.id   AF-A0A1E1LJ56-F1
#
_cell.length_a   1.000
_cell.length_b   1.000
_cell.length_c   1.000
_cell.angle_alpha   90.00
_cell.angle_beta   90.00
_cell.angle_gamma   90.00
#
_symmetry.space_group_name_H-M   'P 1'
#
loop_
_entity.id
_entity.type
_entity.pdbx_description
1 polymer ?
#
loop_
_entity_poly.entity_id
_entity_poly.type
_entity_poly.pdbx_seq_one_letter_code
_entity_poly.pdbx_strand_id
1 'polypeptide(L)'
;MDLGQDVDRSAFFNARPSIDLSLGSRDGSMDLEAMMREEEGLILESRTNKRSRSIFASLEESKILQTLLSYPAPDSLVIKPTSWLDGVRGVAALEVFIFHTISAWHTIFPAWHAEPDQTNLLQLPALRTFFDSGGAAVCVFFVLSGYVLTYKSLRWIRAGSKQLVYPSVASSMFRRGFRLYMPPVLLTFCEMIATRFGYAPPLNFDFVAESTTIAQFLDWIKETNYLINPFYNFNIAIQGFVVHPKYDPVIWTIPLEFYGSFICYFLLLALARVPSNATRMVLVAVFAVICMYLGAWNGFCFSSGMLLADFNLAQEESSTSPSFQASRYSILWKVIFGMAFYVAGFPTLSYKQAHTLPMPGYQFLLSSTPMSLNMEDHSRWWWSISGVTMLFCISQLPSFKAFFEANICQYLGKIAFSLYLVHQFCVMLFGFWMQRLILGLFGINQSQGGFFYWVACVIWYVPFTGLVFGIASQVERLVDAPSVRFARWLEERCYHVYNVMIS
;
A
#
# COMPACT_ATOMS: atom_id res chain seq x y z
N MET A 1 63.05 34.67 41.45
CA MET A 1 64.18 34.92 42.37
C MET A 1 63.68 34.64 43.75
N ASP A 2 64.50 33.93 44.52
CA ASP A 2 64.45 33.61 45.95
C ASP A 2 63.20 32.86 46.46
N LEU A 3 63.32 31.60 46.89
CA LEU A 3 63.99 31.09 48.12
C LEU A 3 63.20 31.52 49.38
N GLY A 4 62.85 30.65 50.33
CA GLY A 4 63.11 29.21 50.46
C GLY A 4 63.13 28.82 51.95
N GLN A 5 63.09 27.51 52.25
CA GLN A 5 63.27 26.88 53.57
C GLN A 5 62.15 27.04 54.63
N ASP A 6 62.00 26.14 55.61
CA ASP A 6 62.04 24.65 55.64
C ASP A 6 61.71 24.17 57.07
N VAL A 7 61.81 22.84 57.31
CA VAL A 7 61.78 22.13 58.62
C VAL A 7 60.34 21.76 59.08
N ASP A 8 59.79 20.59 58.75
CA ASP A 8 60.22 19.18 58.98
C ASP A 8 59.85 18.63 60.37
N ARG A 9 59.02 17.56 60.39
CA ARG A 9 59.36 16.24 60.96
C ARG A 9 58.23 15.22 60.87
N SER A 10 58.53 14.07 60.22
CA SER A 10 58.10 12.68 60.53
C SER A 10 56.60 12.39 60.80
N ALA A 11 55.93 11.32 60.32
CA ALA A 11 56.28 10.05 59.66
C ALA A 11 54.93 9.35 59.27
N PHE A 12 54.81 8.21 58.56
CA PHE A 12 55.72 7.23 57.95
C PHE A 12 54.97 6.44 56.83
N PHE A 13 55.72 5.83 55.89
CA PHE A 13 55.35 4.79 54.88
C PHE A 13 54.03 4.92 54.07
N ASN A 14 54.03 5.15 52.74
CA ASN A 14 54.61 4.41 51.58
C ASN A 14 53.99 3.03 51.24
N ALA A 15 53.22 2.96 50.14
CA ALA A 15 53.66 2.30 48.89
C ALA A 15 52.62 2.41 47.73
N ARG A 16 53.11 2.68 46.50
CA ARG A 16 52.52 2.30 45.18
C ARG A 16 53.54 1.33 44.49
N PRO A 17 53.45 0.87 43.22
CA PRO A 17 52.42 1.00 42.17
C PRO A 17 52.10 -0.30 41.33
N SER A 18 51.10 -0.18 40.42
CA SER A 18 51.00 -0.77 39.05
C SER A 18 51.12 -2.29 38.77
N ILE A 19 50.16 -2.87 38.03
CA ILE A 19 50.24 -3.22 36.57
C ILE A 19 48.94 -3.93 36.08
N ASP A 20 48.53 -3.55 34.87
CA ASP A 20 47.71 -4.17 33.81
C ASP A 20 47.12 -5.61 33.92
N LEU A 21 45.85 -5.81 33.50
CA LEU A 21 45.38 -6.85 32.54
C LEU A 21 43.84 -6.94 32.37
N SER A 22 43.40 -7.57 31.27
CA SER A 22 42.03 -7.61 30.70
C SER A 22 41.06 -8.66 31.27
N LEU A 23 39.72 -8.42 31.17
CA LEU A 23 38.65 -9.33 30.62
C LEU A 23 37.22 -9.10 31.20
N GLY A 24 36.20 -8.97 30.32
CA GLY A 24 34.93 -9.75 30.40
C GLY A 24 33.66 -9.21 31.11
N SER A 25 32.50 -9.36 30.43
CA SER A 25 31.07 -9.27 30.89
C SER A 25 30.57 -7.95 31.51
N ARG A 26 29.44 -7.32 31.11
CA ARG A 26 28.05 -7.78 30.80
C ARG A 26 27.33 -8.47 31.97
N ASP A 27 26.64 -7.72 32.84
CA ASP A 27 25.17 -7.60 32.84
C ASP A 27 24.75 -6.43 33.76
N GLY A 28 23.49 -5.99 33.74
CA GLY A 28 22.98 -4.99 34.71
C GLY A 28 21.92 -4.00 34.25
N SER A 29 21.40 -4.10 33.01
CA SER A 29 20.31 -3.24 32.52
C SER A 29 19.03 -4.01 32.15
N MET A 30 18.96 -5.31 32.48
CA MET A 30 17.94 -6.22 31.95
C MET A 30 16.83 -6.56 32.96
N ASP A 31 17.12 -6.52 34.26
CA ASP A 31 16.15 -6.91 35.31
C ASP A 31 15.07 -5.85 35.61
N LEU A 32 15.35 -4.56 35.36
CA LEU A 32 14.40 -3.49 35.70
C LEU A 32 13.21 -3.39 34.73
N GLU A 33 13.42 -3.66 33.44
CA GLU A 33 12.34 -3.70 32.43
C GLU A 33 11.47 -4.95 32.54
N ALA A 34 11.98 -6.05 33.12
CA ALA A 34 11.23 -7.28 33.33
C ALA A 34 10.19 -7.10 34.44
N MET A 35 10.59 -6.53 35.59
CA MET A 35 9.71 -6.36 36.75
C MET A 35 8.55 -5.39 36.48
N MET A 36 8.76 -4.33 35.69
CA MET A 36 7.67 -3.39 35.36
C MET A 36 6.59 -4.00 34.45
N ARG A 37 6.90 -5.06 33.69
CA ARG A 37 5.94 -5.71 32.77
C ARG A 37 4.96 -6.65 33.47
N GLU A 38 5.35 -7.28 34.58
CA GLU A 38 4.43 -8.15 35.33
C GLU A 38 3.36 -7.34 36.08
N GLU A 39 3.71 -6.15 36.58
CA GLU A 39 2.79 -5.30 37.34
C GLU A 39 1.72 -4.61 36.45
N GLU A 40 2.08 -4.19 35.22
CA GLU A 40 1.10 -3.70 34.24
C GLU A 40 0.19 -4.82 33.70
N GLY A 41 0.71 -6.05 33.54
CA GLY A 41 -0.06 -7.19 33.04
C GLY A 41 -1.22 -7.59 33.96
N LEU A 42 -0.97 -7.61 35.28
CA LEU A 42 -1.98 -7.99 36.29
C LEU A 42 -3.14 -7.00 36.43
N ILE A 43 -2.94 -5.74 36.05
CA ILE A 43 -3.96 -4.69 36.20
C ILE A 43 -4.95 -4.70 35.01
N LEU A 44 -4.49 -5.05 33.80
CA LEU A 44 -5.32 -5.02 32.59
C LEU A 44 -6.37 -6.16 32.49
N GLU A 45 -6.11 -7.34 33.05
CA GLU A 45 -7.03 -8.49 32.92
C GLU A 45 -8.38 -8.30 33.65
N SER A 46 -8.46 -7.39 34.62
CA SER A 46 -9.61 -7.34 35.55
C SER A 46 -10.89 -6.69 34.99
N ARG A 47 -10.86 -6.01 33.84
CA ARG A 47 -11.93 -5.05 33.46
C ARG A 47 -12.57 -5.15 32.07
N THR A 48 -12.29 -6.16 31.25
CA THR A 48 -12.89 -6.30 29.91
C THR A 48 -13.98 -7.38 29.79
N ASN A 49 -15.19 -6.97 30.20
CA ASN A 49 -16.46 -7.30 29.53
C ASN A 49 -16.84 -8.79 29.32
N LYS A 50 -17.20 -9.50 30.41
CA LYS A 50 -17.65 -10.90 30.42
C LYS A 50 -18.95 -11.22 29.64
N ARG A 51 -19.64 -10.26 29.02
CA ARG A 51 -21.01 -10.46 28.47
C ARG A 51 -21.09 -10.63 26.94
N SER A 52 -20.02 -10.34 26.19
CA SER A 52 -20.01 -10.46 24.71
C SER A 52 -19.58 -11.83 24.17
N ARG A 53 -19.03 -12.71 25.03
CA ARG A 53 -18.36 -13.95 24.59
C ARG A 53 -19.31 -15.07 24.11
N SER A 54 -20.61 -15.00 24.39
CA SER A 54 -21.53 -16.14 24.23
C SER A 54 -21.80 -16.61 22.78
N ILE A 55 -21.59 -15.77 21.78
CA ILE A 55 -21.85 -16.11 20.36
C ILE A 55 -20.53 -16.39 19.62
N PHE A 56 -19.44 -15.72 20.01
CA PHE A 56 -18.12 -15.97 19.44
C PHE A 56 -17.47 -17.27 19.96
N ALA A 57 -17.77 -17.69 21.19
CA ALA A 57 -17.25 -18.93 21.76
C ALA A 57 -17.65 -20.21 20.98
N SER A 58 -18.83 -20.25 20.34
CA SER A 58 -19.22 -21.41 19.52
C SER A 58 -18.63 -21.38 18.10
N LEU A 59 -18.01 -20.28 17.69
CA LEU A 59 -17.21 -20.19 16.46
C LEU A 59 -15.73 -20.49 16.73
N GLU A 60 -15.29 -20.41 17.99
CA GLU A 60 -13.90 -20.63 18.42
C GLU A 60 -13.45 -22.10 18.34
N GLU A 61 -14.35 -23.10 18.37
CA GLU A 61 -13.95 -24.51 18.40
C GLU A 61 -13.32 -25.03 17.09
N SER A 62 -13.52 -24.32 15.97
CA SER A 62 -12.91 -24.69 14.69
C SER A 62 -11.52 -24.07 14.54
N LYS A 63 -10.47 -24.90 14.63
CA LYS A 63 -9.08 -24.53 14.31
C LYS A 63 -8.93 -23.86 12.93
N ILE A 64 -9.80 -24.20 11.97
CA ILE A 64 -9.80 -23.60 10.63
C ILE A 64 -10.35 -22.17 10.69
N LEU A 65 -11.47 -21.94 11.39
CA LEU A 65 -12.02 -20.59 11.56
C LEU A 65 -11.10 -19.69 12.40
N GLN A 66 -10.48 -20.22 13.47
CA GLN A 66 -9.42 -19.51 14.19
C GLN A 66 -8.25 -19.16 13.26
N THR A 67 -7.76 -20.10 12.44
CA THR A 67 -6.64 -19.84 11.52
C THR A 67 -6.99 -18.83 10.42
N LEU A 68 -8.26 -18.77 9.99
CA LEU A 68 -8.75 -17.84 8.96
C LEU A 68 -9.08 -16.44 9.51
N LEU A 69 -9.59 -16.33 10.74
CA LEU A 69 -10.13 -15.08 11.31
C LEU A 69 -9.24 -14.45 12.39
N SER A 70 -8.35 -15.21 13.05
CA SER A 70 -7.45 -14.71 14.11
C SER A 70 -6.08 -14.26 13.56
N TYR A 71 -6.06 -13.78 12.31
CA TYR A 71 -4.85 -13.22 11.70
C TYR A 71 -5.05 -11.73 11.35
N PRO A 72 -4.09 -10.85 11.68
CA PRO A 72 -2.85 -11.07 12.43
C PRO A 72 -3.14 -11.35 13.91
N ALA A 73 -2.15 -11.92 14.61
CA ALA A 73 -2.26 -12.16 16.05
C ALA A 73 -2.49 -10.82 16.79
N PRO A 74 -3.38 -10.75 17.81
CA PRO A 74 -3.80 -9.49 18.44
C PRO A 74 -2.62 -8.58 18.86
N ASP A 75 -1.58 -9.16 19.45
CA ASP A 75 -0.43 -8.41 20.00
C ASP A 75 0.68 -8.12 18.97
N SER A 76 0.50 -8.50 17.70
CA SER A 76 1.52 -8.33 16.66
C SER A 76 1.49 -6.98 15.94
N LEU A 77 0.46 -6.16 16.18
CA LEU A 77 0.29 -4.84 15.59
C LEU A 77 0.95 -3.75 16.44
N VAL A 78 2.24 -3.51 16.21
CA VAL A 78 3.00 -2.44 16.87
C VAL A 78 2.95 -1.15 16.06
N ILE A 79 2.32 -0.11 16.61
CA ILE A 79 2.24 1.24 16.00
C ILE A 79 3.62 1.89 15.97
N LYS A 80 3.96 2.50 14.82
CA LYS A 80 5.21 3.22 14.53
C LYS A 80 4.86 4.59 13.94
N PRO A 81 5.80 5.56 13.88
CA PRO A 81 5.55 6.89 13.29
C PRO A 81 5.05 6.89 11.82
N THR A 82 5.23 5.78 11.12
CA THR A 82 4.78 5.56 9.74
C THR A 82 3.55 4.65 9.62
N SER A 83 2.98 4.12 10.72
CA SER A 83 1.89 3.15 10.69
C SER A 83 0.62 3.68 10.03
N TRP A 84 0.34 4.98 10.13
CA TRP A 84 -0.77 5.59 9.37
C TRP A 84 -0.66 5.36 7.85
N LEU A 85 0.55 5.25 7.27
CA LEU A 85 0.73 4.95 5.84
C LEU A 85 0.26 3.54 5.48
N ASP A 86 0.53 2.57 6.35
CA ASP A 86 0.06 1.19 6.18
C ASP A 86 -1.47 1.15 6.33
N GLY A 87 -2.04 1.95 7.23
CA GLY A 87 -3.49 2.15 7.36
C GLY A 87 -4.14 2.75 6.11
N VAL A 88 -3.55 3.78 5.51
CA VAL A 88 -4.03 4.35 4.24
C VAL A 88 -3.93 3.32 3.11
N ARG A 89 -2.83 2.53 3.05
CA ARG A 89 -2.69 1.41 2.10
C ARG A 89 -3.84 0.40 2.26
N GLY A 90 -4.19 0.07 3.50
CA GLY A 90 -5.29 -0.85 3.82
C GLY A 90 -6.65 -0.35 3.35
N VAL A 91 -6.96 0.92 3.61
CA VAL A 91 -8.23 1.52 3.17
C VAL A 91 -8.28 1.66 1.64
N ALA A 92 -7.15 1.95 0.98
CA ALA A 92 -7.07 1.92 -0.49
C ALA A 92 -7.27 0.51 -1.07
N ALA A 93 -6.77 -0.55 -0.40
CA ALA A 93 -7.01 -1.94 -0.81
C ALA A 93 -8.48 -2.35 -0.64
N LEU A 94 -9.12 -1.90 0.45
CA LEU A 94 -10.56 -2.07 0.65
C LEU A 94 -11.36 -1.36 -0.44
N GLU A 95 -10.97 -0.15 -0.84
CA GLU A 95 -11.64 0.59 -1.92
C GLU A 95 -11.54 -0.15 -3.26
N VAL A 96 -10.35 -0.63 -3.66
CA VAL A 96 -10.18 -1.43 -4.88
C VAL A 96 -11.02 -2.73 -4.83
N PHE A 97 -11.07 -3.39 -3.66
CA PHE A 97 -11.95 -4.52 -3.43
C PHE A 97 -13.43 -4.13 -3.62
N ILE A 98 -13.86 -2.97 -3.12
CA ILE A 98 -15.24 -2.49 -3.30
C ILE A 98 -15.56 -2.24 -4.77
N PHE A 99 -14.70 -1.50 -5.48
CA PHE A 99 -14.82 -1.19 -6.91
C PHE A 99 -15.01 -2.44 -7.79
N HIS A 100 -14.20 -3.48 -7.57
CA HIS A 100 -14.32 -4.71 -8.36
C HIS A 100 -15.50 -5.61 -7.93
N THR A 101 -15.91 -5.59 -6.66
CA THR A 101 -17.02 -6.43 -6.17
C THR A 101 -18.39 -5.82 -6.40
N ILE A 102 -18.54 -4.49 -6.33
CA ILE A 102 -19.79 -3.81 -6.68
C ILE A 102 -20.11 -3.99 -8.17
N SER A 103 -19.07 -4.03 -9.02
CA SER A 103 -19.19 -4.31 -10.45
C SER A 103 -19.75 -5.70 -10.78
N ALA A 104 -19.71 -6.67 -9.84
CA ALA A 104 -20.38 -7.95 -10.02
C ALA A 104 -21.92 -7.86 -9.87
N TRP A 105 -22.43 -6.77 -9.30
CA TRP A 105 -23.86 -6.48 -9.13
C TRP A 105 -24.32 -5.37 -10.10
N HIS A 106 -23.62 -4.25 -10.15
CA HIS A 106 -23.98 -3.13 -11.00
C HIS A 106 -22.77 -2.31 -11.42
N THR A 107 -22.59 -2.13 -12.72
CA THR A 107 -21.56 -1.26 -13.29
C THR A 107 -21.92 0.20 -13.03
N ILE A 108 -21.07 0.92 -12.30
CA ILE A 108 -21.29 2.33 -11.91
C ILE A 108 -20.29 3.31 -12.55
N PHE A 109 -19.49 2.85 -13.52
CA PHE A 109 -18.48 3.66 -14.22
C PHE A 109 -19.02 4.97 -14.85
N PRO A 110 -20.22 5.01 -15.48
CA PRO A 110 -20.79 6.25 -16.00
C PRO A 110 -21.15 7.22 -14.87
N ALA A 111 -21.14 8.51 -15.18
CA ALA A 111 -21.67 9.52 -14.27
C ALA A 111 -23.18 9.36 -14.07
N TRP A 112 -23.69 9.82 -12.92
CA TRP A 112 -25.12 9.96 -12.67
C TRP A 112 -25.78 10.79 -13.79
N HIS A 113 -26.82 10.24 -14.43
CA HIS A 113 -27.52 10.79 -15.59
C HIS A 113 -26.64 11.03 -16.84
N ALA A 114 -25.52 10.30 -17.01
CA ALA A 114 -24.76 10.33 -18.27
C ALA A 114 -25.60 9.89 -19.48
N GLU A 115 -26.49 8.94 -19.26
CA GLU A 115 -27.60 8.56 -20.16
C GLU A 115 -28.91 8.58 -19.35
N PRO A 116 -30.10 8.64 -19.99
CA PRO A 116 -31.39 8.74 -19.29
C PRO A 116 -31.72 7.60 -18.31
N ASP A 117 -31.07 6.46 -18.45
CA ASP A 117 -31.24 5.28 -17.60
C ASP A 117 -30.26 5.22 -16.41
N GLN A 118 -29.19 6.03 -16.41
CA GLN A 118 -28.12 6.06 -15.40
C GLN A 118 -28.58 6.77 -14.11
N THR A 119 -29.53 6.16 -13.42
CA THR A 119 -30.25 6.71 -12.26
C THR A 119 -29.94 5.96 -10.96
N ASN A 120 -28.80 5.25 -10.89
CA ASN A 120 -28.39 4.52 -9.69
C ASN A 120 -27.72 5.46 -8.68
N LEU A 121 -28.28 5.57 -7.47
CA LEU A 121 -27.84 6.54 -6.45
C LEU A 121 -26.35 6.43 -6.11
N LEU A 122 -25.75 5.24 -6.26
CA LEU A 122 -24.31 5.02 -6.07
C LEU A 122 -23.43 5.82 -7.05
N GLN A 123 -23.97 6.29 -8.18
CA GLN A 123 -23.27 7.13 -9.16
C GLN A 123 -23.27 8.63 -8.78
N LEU A 124 -24.01 9.04 -7.75
CA LEU A 124 -24.10 10.44 -7.33
C LEU A 124 -22.71 10.99 -6.96
N PRO A 125 -22.39 12.27 -7.31
CA PRO A 125 -21.14 12.89 -6.93
C PRO A 125 -20.89 12.83 -5.41
N ALA A 126 -19.61 12.69 -5.02
CA ALA A 126 -19.13 12.36 -3.67
C ALA A 126 -19.53 10.96 -3.14
N LEU A 127 -20.77 10.51 -3.35
CA LEU A 127 -21.20 9.17 -2.93
C LEU A 127 -20.48 8.08 -3.73
N ARG A 128 -20.31 8.29 -5.05
CA ARG A 128 -19.55 7.38 -5.91
C ARG A 128 -18.09 7.19 -5.48
N THR A 129 -17.46 8.14 -4.77
CA THR A 129 -16.09 7.94 -4.27
C THR A 129 -15.98 6.73 -3.33
N PHE A 130 -17.04 6.36 -2.62
CA PHE A 130 -17.01 5.19 -1.73
C PHE A 130 -17.09 3.84 -2.46
N PHE A 131 -17.41 3.84 -3.75
CA PHE A 131 -17.72 2.62 -4.52
C PHE A 131 -17.01 2.53 -5.88
N ASP A 132 -16.59 3.66 -6.45
CA ASP A 132 -16.11 3.78 -7.83
C ASP A 132 -14.94 4.78 -7.95
N SER A 133 -13.92 4.62 -7.10
CA SER A 133 -12.68 5.39 -7.10
C SER A 133 -11.41 4.54 -7.22
N GLY A 134 -11.52 3.28 -7.68
CA GLY A 134 -10.40 2.34 -7.86
C GLY A 134 -9.20 2.93 -8.61
N GLY A 135 -9.47 3.77 -9.61
CA GLY A 135 -8.44 4.53 -10.33
C GLY A 135 -7.65 5.51 -9.46
N ALA A 136 -8.31 6.19 -8.52
CA ALA A 136 -7.71 7.08 -7.54
C ALA A 136 -7.04 6.33 -6.38
N ALA A 137 -7.60 5.19 -5.93
CA ALA A 137 -6.95 4.34 -4.95
C ALA A 137 -5.60 3.80 -5.47
N VAL A 138 -5.51 3.38 -6.75
CA VAL A 138 -4.24 3.02 -7.41
C VAL A 138 -3.26 4.20 -7.41
N CYS A 139 -3.73 5.44 -7.64
CA CYS A 139 -2.86 6.61 -7.51
C CYS A 139 -2.35 6.78 -6.06
N VAL A 140 -3.21 6.60 -5.05
CA VAL A 140 -2.80 6.60 -3.63
C VAL A 140 -1.74 5.54 -3.34
N PHE A 141 -1.88 4.30 -3.86
CA PHE A 141 -0.84 3.26 -3.75
C PHE A 141 0.51 3.71 -4.33
N PHE A 142 0.52 4.39 -5.46
CA PHE A 142 1.76 4.86 -6.11
C PHE A 142 2.41 6.01 -5.34
N VAL A 143 1.64 6.95 -4.80
CA VAL A 143 2.15 8.02 -3.92
C VAL A 143 2.68 7.42 -2.60
N LEU A 144 1.95 6.48 -1.98
CA LEU A 144 2.40 5.74 -0.79
C LEU A 144 3.71 4.99 -1.04
N SER A 145 3.85 4.33 -2.19
CA SER A 145 5.07 3.63 -2.58
C SER A 145 6.24 4.59 -2.74
N GLY A 146 6.05 5.72 -3.44
CA GLY A 146 7.06 6.77 -3.55
C GLY A 146 7.52 7.29 -2.17
N TYR A 147 6.58 7.49 -1.24
CA TYR A 147 6.89 7.91 0.13
C TYR A 147 7.72 6.86 0.86
N VAL A 148 7.21 5.62 0.98
CA VAL A 148 7.80 4.57 1.82
C VAL A 148 9.17 4.11 1.29
N LEU A 149 9.34 4.03 -0.03
CA LEU A 149 10.61 3.65 -0.65
C LEU A 149 11.73 4.67 -0.41
N THR A 150 11.38 5.95 -0.30
CA THR A 150 12.36 7.05 -0.24
C THR A 150 12.62 7.56 1.18
N TYR A 151 11.65 7.47 2.09
CA TYR A 151 11.70 8.02 3.45
C TYR A 151 13.02 7.72 4.21
N LYS A 152 13.46 6.44 4.26
CA LYS A 152 14.71 6.06 4.95
C LYS A 152 15.95 6.71 4.31
N SER A 153 16.03 6.69 2.99
CA SER A 153 17.16 7.25 2.24
C SER A 153 17.21 8.78 2.32
N LEU A 154 16.05 9.45 2.24
CA LEU A 154 15.91 10.89 2.42
C LEU A 154 16.33 11.32 3.83
N ARG A 155 15.91 10.59 4.87
CA ARG A 155 16.35 10.83 6.25
C ARG A 155 17.86 10.74 6.39
N TRP A 156 18.52 9.80 5.69
CA TRP A 156 19.98 9.69 5.71
C TRP A 156 20.66 10.83 4.95
N ILE A 157 20.09 11.29 3.83
CA ILE A 157 20.58 12.46 3.07
C ILE A 157 20.53 13.73 3.94
N ARG A 158 19.42 13.95 4.67
CA ARG A 158 19.24 15.11 5.54
C ARG A 158 20.16 15.07 6.77
N ALA A 159 20.29 13.90 7.41
CA ALA A 159 21.21 13.67 8.52
C ALA A 159 22.70 13.60 8.11
N GLY A 160 23.08 14.09 6.92
CA GLY A 160 24.45 14.10 6.40
C GLY A 160 25.05 12.73 6.06
N SER A 161 24.38 11.62 6.41
CA SER A 161 24.83 10.23 6.27
C SER A 161 24.68 9.67 4.85
N LYS A 162 25.07 10.47 3.84
CA LYS A 162 24.90 10.21 2.40
C LYS A 162 25.56 8.91 1.93
N GLN A 163 26.61 8.44 2.61
CA GLN A 163 27.28 7.15 2.35
C GLN A 163 26.36 5.93 2.53
N LEU A 164 25.32 6.03 3.37
CA LEU A 164 24.37 4.94 3.63
C LEU A 164 23.28 4.82 2.55
N VAL A 165 23.17 5.80 1.65
CA VAL A 165 22.11 5.86 0.63
C VAL A 165 22.31 4.77 -0.42
N TYR A 166 23.50 4.66 -1.02
CA TYR A 166 23.77 3.69 -2.08
C TYR A 166 23.54 2.24 -1.63
N PRO A 167 24.09 1.76 -0.50
CA PRO A 167 23.80 0.41 -0.01
C PRO A 167 22.31 0.18 0.27
N SER A 168 21.62 1.17 0.86
CA SER A 168 20.17 1.07 1.15
C SER A 168 19.33 1.01 -0.13
N VAL A 169 19.69 1.77 -1.16
CA VAL A 169 18.99 1.78 -2.46
C VAL A 169 19.27 0.49 -3.23
N ALA A 170 20.52 0.06 -3.37
CA ALA A 170 20.88 -1.19 -4.06
C ALA A 170 20.18 -2.41 -3.41
N SER A 171 20.19 -2.48 -2.08
CA SER A 171 19.48 -3.49 -1.29
C SER A 171 17.96 -3.46 -1.50
N SER A 172 17.37 -2.27 -1.65
CA SER A 172 15.94 -2.12 -1.95
C SER A 172 15.61 -2.54 -3.39
N MET A 173 16.43 -2.15 -4.37
CA MET A 173 16.30 -2.51 -5.78
C MET A 173 16.31 -4.03 -5.98
N PHE A 174 17.33 -4.72 -5.46
CA PHE A 174 17.49 -6.16 -5.61
C PHE A 174 16.24 -6.94 -5.15
N ARG A 175 15.73 -6.63 -3.95
CA ARG A 175 14.58 -7.32 -3.39
C ARG A 175 13.23 -6.92 -4.00
N ARG A 176 13.12 -5.73 -4.63
CA ARG A 176 11.82 -5.20 -5.10
C ARG A 176 11.21 -6.08 -6.18
N GLY A 177 12.02 -6.61 -7.11
CA GLY A 177 11.56 -7.52 -8.16
C GLY A 177 10.90 -8.78 -7.59
N PHE A 178 11.61 -9.53 -6.76
CA PHE A 178 11.08 -10.75 -6.13
C PHE A 178 9.84 -10.51 -5.29
N ARG A 179 9.78 -9.40 -4.54
CA ARG A 179 8.63 -9.05 -3.70
C ARG A 179 7.38 -8.72 -4.51
N LEU A 180 7.53 -7.96 -5.59
CA LEU A 180 6.43 -7.55 -6.44
C LEU A 180 5.94 -8.67 -7.35
N TYR A 181 6.84 -9.44 -7.98
CA TYR A 181 6.46 -10.39 -9.02
C TYR A 181 6.20 -11.83 -8.53
N MET A 182 6.83 -12.32 -7.45
CA MET A 182 6.61 -13.73 -7.05
C MET A 182 5.16 -14.03 -6.64
N PRO A 183 4.47 -13.21 -5.82
CA PRO A 183 3.08 -13.50 -5.45
C PRO A 183 2.10 -13.49 -6.66
N PRO A 184 2.13 -12.50 -7.59
CA PRO A 184 1.38 -12.57 -8.85
C PRO A 184 1.67 -13.79 -9.73
N VAL A 185 2.94 -14.19 -9.87
CA VAL A 185 3.33 -15.36 -10.68
C VAL A 185 2.76 -16.65 -10.06
N LEU A 186 2.75 -16.76 -8.73
CA LEU A 186 2.13 -17.90 -8.04
C LEU A 186 0.61 -17.87 -8.13
N LEU A 187 -0.03 -16.70 -8.04
CA LEU A 187 -1.49 -16.57 -8.19
C LEU A 187 -1.96 -16.93 -9.61
N THR A 188 -1.34 -16.35 -10.63
CA THR A 188 -1.69 -16.64 -12.04
C THR A 188 -1.44 -18.09 -12.42
N PHE A 189 -0.50 -18.78 -11.76
CA PHE A 189 -0.34 -20.24 -11.89
C PHE A 189 -1.53 -21.01 -11.30
N CYS A 190 -2.06 -20.58 -10.16
CA CYS A 190 -3.29 -21.15 -9.59
C CYS A 190 -4.52 -20.88 -10.47
N GLU A 191 -4.62 -19.71 -11.10
CA GLU A 191 -5.69 -19.37 -12.05
C GLU A 191 -5.59 -20.15 -13.36
N MET A 192 -4.37 -20.39 -13.85
CA MET A 192 -4.10 -21.28 -14.98
C MET A 192 -4.62 -22.69 -14.69
N ILE A 193 -4.38 -23.22 -13.49
CA ILE A 193 -4.92 -24.50 -13.05
C ILE A 193 -6.46 -24.43 -12.94
N ALA A 194 -7.02 -23.38 -12.33
CA ALA A 194 -8.46 -23.20 -12.16
C ALA A 194 -9.21 -23.15 -13.51
N THR A 195 -8.60 -22.51 -14.52
CA THR A 195 -9.07 -22.51 -15.91
C THR A 195 -9.24 -23.92 -16.45
N ARG A 196 -8.31 -24.85 -16.15
CA ARG A 196 -8.42 -26.27 -16.58
C ARG A 196 -9.57 -27.02 -15.92
N PHE A 197 -10.07 -26.54 -14.78
CA PHE A 197 -11.25 -27.06 -14.09
C PHE A 197 -12.56 -26.34 -14.48
N GLY A 198 -12.54 -25.48 -15.50
CA GLY A 198 -13.71 -24.74 -15.98
C GLY A 198 -13.96 -23.41 -15.27
N TYR A 199 -13.12 -23.03 -14.31
CA TYR A 199 -13.12 -21.70 -13.69
C TYR A 199 -12.24 -20.75 -14.52
N ALA A 200 -12.65 -20.50 -15.76
CA ALA A 200 -12.02 -19.51 -16.64
C ALA A 200 -12.42 -18.09 -16.22
N PRO A 201 -11.53 -17.08 -16.33
CA PRO A 201 -11.86 -15.70 -15.97
C PRO A 201 -12.96 -15.09 -16.86
N PRO A 202 -14.16 -14.74 -16.35
CA PRO A 202 -15.17 -14.01 -17.13
C PRO A 202 -14.92 -12.49 -17.15
N LEU A 203 -13.93 -12.01 -16.38
CA LEU A 203 -13.60 -10.58 -16.22
C LEU A 203 -12.60 -10.06 -17.26
N ASN A 204 -11.91 -10.97 -17.96
CA ASN A 204 -11.11 -10.64 -19.13
C ASN A 204 -11.90 -11.07 -20.37
N PHE A 205 -12.60 -10.13 -21.00
CA PHE A 205 -13.69 -10.40 -21.95
C PHE A 205 -13.27 -11.22 -23.20
N ASP A 206 -11.97 -11.19 -23.54
CA ASP A 206 -11.38 -11.92 -24.66
C ASP A 206 -10.64 -13.21 -24.23
N PHE A 207 -10.80 -13.66 -22.98
CA PHE A 207 -10.11 -14.85 -22.48
C PHE A 207 -10.62 -16.14 -23.14
N VAL A 208 -9.74 -16.81 -23.86
CA VAL A 208 -9.97 -18.16 -24.40
C VAL A 208 -9.01 -19.14 -23.73
N ALA A 209 -9.58 -20.21 -23.15
CA ALA A 209 -8.82 -21.32 -22.59
C ALA A 209 -8.19 -22.17 -23.70
N GLU A 210 -6.97 -22.64 -23.49
CA GLU A 210 -6.24 -23.42 -24.48
C GLU A 210 -6.83 -24.83 -24.66
N SER A 211 -6.58 -25.48 -25.79
CA SER A 211 -7.15 -26.81 -26.08
C SER A 211 -6.66 -27.91 -25.12
N THR A 212 -5.42 -27.82 -24.64
CA THR A 212 -4.79 -28.83 -23.77
C THR A 212 -4.11 -28.20 -22.55
N THR A 213 -3.92 -28.99 -21.49
CA THR A 213 -3.21 -28.55 -20.27
C THR A 213 -1.77 -28.12 -20.56
N ILE A 214 -1.08 -28.77 -21.49
CA ILE A 214 0.29 -28.40 -21.89
C ILE A 214 0.28 -27.06 -22.64
N ALA A 215 -0.66 -26.86 -23.57
CA ALA A 215 -0.82 -25.57 -24.25
C ALA A 215 -1.12 -24.44 -23.24
N GLN A 216 -2.00 -24.67 -22.27
CA GLN A 216 -2.29 -23.69 -21.21
C GLN A 216 -1.07 -23.35 -20.36
N PHE A 217 -0.24 -24.35 -20.01
CA PHE A 217 0.98 -24.12 -19.24
C PHE A 217 2.03 -23.32 -20.04
N LEU A 218 2.19 -23.61 -21.33
CA LEU A 218 3.08 -22.85 -22.22
C LEU A 218 2.60 -21.41 -22.44
N ASP A 219 1.29 -21.22 -22.56
CA ASP A 219 0.66 -19.90 -22.61
C ASP A 219 0.86 -19.13 -21.28
N TRP A 220 0.69 -19.75 -20.12
CA TRP A 220 1.03 -19.12 -18.85
C TRP A 220 2.53 -18.75 -18.72
N ILE A 221 3.45 -19.56 -19.24
CA ILE A 221 4.88 -19.18 -19.31
C ILE A 221 5.07 -17.94 -20.20
N LYS A 222 4.42 -17.89 -21.37
CA LYS A 222 4.47 -16.75 -22.30
C LYS A 222 3.94 -15.47 -21.68
N GLU A 223 2.78 -15.52 -21.04
CA GLU A 223 2.14 -14.39 -20.37
C GLU A 223 2.93 -13.94 -19.13
N THR A 224 3.47 -14.90 -18.35
CA THR A 224 4.43 -14.61 -17.26
C THR A 224 5.67 -13.88 -17.78
N ASN A 225 6.22 -14.32 -18.92
CA ASN A 225 7.34 -13.63 -19.56
C ASN A 225 6.95 -12.21 -19.98
N TYR A 226 5.78 -11.97 -20.57
CA TYR A 226 5.33 -10.59 -20.89
C TYR A 226 5.16 -9.71 -19.64
N LEU A 227 4.69 -10.28 -18.53
CA LEU A 227 4.55 -9.58 -17.25
C LEU A 227 5.91 -9.16 -16.65
N ILE A 228 6.95 -10.02 -16.72
CA ILE A 228 8.23 -9.78 -16.04
C ILE A 228 9.34 -9.22 -16.94
N ASN A 229 9.25 -9.37 -18.26
CA ASN A 229 10.34 -9.08 -19.18
C ASN A 229 10.46 -7.56 -19.46
N PRO A 230 11.57 -6.91 -19.02
CA PRO A 230 11.74 -5.47 -19.20
C PRO A 230 11.85 -5.06 -20.67
N PHE A 231 12.29 -5.94 -21.57
CA PHE A 231 12.35 -5.63 -23.01
C PHE A 231 10.97 -5.62 -23.68
N TYR A 232 9.94 -6.12 -22.99
CA TYR A 232 8.56 -6.11 -23.48
C TYR A 232 7.73 -4.97 -22.85
N ASN A 233 7.71 -4.89 -21.52
CA ASN A 233 6.77 -4.02 -20.80
C ASN A 233 7.31 -2.61 -20.47
N PHE A 234 8.63 -2.36 -20.50
CA PHE A 234 9.23 -1.12 -20.00
C PHE A 234 8.70 0.14 -20.68
N ASN A 235 8.69 0.17 -22.01
CA ASN A 235 8.29 1.35 -22.78
C ASN A 235 6.84 1.77 -22.50
N ILE A 236 5.96 0.80 -22.23
CA ILE A 236 4.53 1.01 -21.98
C ILE A 236 4.34 1.44 -20.52
N ALA A 237 4.93 0.71 -19.58
CA ALA A 237 4.81 0.96 -18.15
C ALA A 237 5.50 2.27 -17.69
N ILE A 238 6.59 2.69 -18.33
CA ILE A 238 7.26 3.97 -18.01
C ILE A 238 6.45 5.19 -18.49
N GLN A 239 5.64 5.01 -19.54
CA GLN A 239 4.69 6.02 -20.03
C GLN A 239 3.38 6.04 -19.21
N GLY A 240 3.15 5.03 -18.36
CA GLY A 240 1.95 4.93 -17.53
C GLY A 240 0.75 4.28 -18.22
N PHE A 241 0.93 3.67 -19.40
CA PHE A 241 -0.12 2.94 -20.10
C PHE A 241 -0.39 1.57 -19.46
N VAL A 242 -1.65 1.13 -19.54
CA VAL A 242 -2.13 -0.10 -18.92
C VAL A 242 -2.03 -1.27 -19.90
N VAL A 243 -1.56 -2.41 -19.40
CA VAL A 243 -1.62 -3.70 -20.11
C VAL A 243 -2.17 -4.72 -19.14
N HIS A 244 -3.39 -5.19 -19.39
CA HIS A 244 -4.03 -6.24 -18.59
C HIS A 244 -3.48 -7.62 -18.98
N PRO A 245 -2.83 -8.36 -18.05
CA PRO A 245 -2.37 -9.71 -18.34
C PRO A 245 -3.53 -10.69 -18.54
N LYS A 246 -3.29 -11.77 -19.31
CA LYS A 246 -4.34 -12.72 -19.72
C LYS A 246 -5.08 -13.37 -18.53
N TYR A 247 -4.35 -13.84 -17.52
CA TYR A 247 -4.90 -14.64 -16.41
C TYR A 247 -5.57 -13.79 -15.33
N ASP A 248 -4.85 -12.80 -14.82
CA ASP A 248 -5.33 -11.82 -13.85
C ASP A 248 -5.21 -10.42 -14.48
N PRO A 249 -6.33 -9.71 -14.73
CA PRO A 249 -6.28 -8.38 -15.31
C PRO A 249 -5.85 -7.33 -14.28
N VAL A 250 -5.91 -7.53 -12.95
CA VAL A 250 -5.56 -6.49 -11.94
C VAL A 250 -4.07 -6.31 -11.74
N ILE A 251 -3.25 -7.33 -11.97
CA ILE A 251 -1.78 -7.24 -11.84
C ILE A 251 -1.10 -6.37 -12.92
N TRP A 252 -1.87 -5.68 -13.78
CA TRP A 252 -1.41 -4.61 -14.67
C TRP A 252 -0.60 -3.53 -13.93
N THR A 253 -0.87 -3.31 -12.65
CA THR A 253 -0.15 -2.34 -11.81
C THR A 253 1.28 -2.73 -11.50
N ILE A 254 1.62 -4.02 -11.51
CA ILE A 254 2.91 -4.53 -11.00
C ILE A 254 4.11 -3.99 -11.81
N PRO A 255 4.11 -3.95 -13.16
CA PRO A 255 5.16 -3.27 -13.93
C PRO A 255 5.25 -1.78 -13.63
N LEU A 256 4.12 -1.06 -13.52
CA LEU A 256 4.12 0.37 -13.22
C LEU A 256 4.67 0.65 -11.82
N GLU A 257 4.35 -0.19 -10.83
CA GLU A 257 4.93 -0.13 -9.49
C GLU A 257 6.44 -0.39 -9.50
N PHE A 258 6.88 -1.38 -10.28
CA PHE A 258 8.29 -1.73 -10.40
C PHE A 258 9.09 -0.56 -10.99
N TYR A 259 8.66 0.00 -12.12
CA TYR A 259 9.36 1.12 -12.76
C TYR A 259 9.21 2.45 -12.01
N GLY A 260 8.06 2.72 -11.39
CA GLY A 260 7.90 3.85 -10.46
C GLY A 260 8.85 3.79 -9.27
N SER A 261 9.14 2.58 -8.77
CA SER A 261 10.18 2.36 -7.75
C SER A 261 11.57 2.72 -8.28
N PHE A 262 11.89 2.33 -9.53
CA PHE A 262 13.18 2.64 -10.16
C PHE A 262 13.35 4.14 -10.45
N ILE A 263 12.29 4.87 -10.78
CA ILE A 263 12.30 6.34 -10.82
C ILE A 263 12.74 6.91 -9.46
N CYS A 264 12.14 6.45 -8.36
CA CYS A 264 12.51 6.90 -7.01
C CYS A 264 13.97 6.56 -6.66
N TYR A 265 14.44 5.35 -6.99
CA TYR A 265 15.82 4.94 -6.76
C TYR A 265 16.82 5.76 -7.57
N PHE A 266 16.51 6.05 -8.83
CA PHE A 266 17.30 6.93 -9.70
C PHE A 266 17.39 8.35 -9.12
N LEU A 267 16.26 8.96 -8.75
CA LEU A 267 16.22 10.30 -8.16
C LEU A 267 16.98 10.38 -6.84
N LEU A 268 16.88 9.36 -5.98
CA LEU A 268 17.66 9.27 -4.75
C LEU A 268 19.17 9.29 -5.01
N LEU A 269 19.65 8.47 -5.96
CA LEU A 269 21.09 8.37 -6.26
C LEU A 269 21.60 9.63 -6.98
N ALA A 270 20.86 10.13 -7.97
CA ALA A 270 21.22 11.34 -8.72
C ALA A 270 21.26 12.59 -7.83
N LEU A 271 20.32 12.72 -6.88
CA LEU A 271 20.17 13.92 -6.06
C LEU A 271 20.80 13.81 -4.66
N ALA A 272 21.34 12.66 -4.25
CA ALA A 272 22.00 12.48 -2.94
C ALA A 272 23.14 13.48 -2.68
N ARG A 273 23.86 13.91 -3.73
CA ARG A 273 24.97 14.85 -3.63
C ARG A 273 24.53 16.32 -3.57
N VAL A 274 23.29 16.66 -3.91
CA VAL A 274 22.78 18.03 -3.81
C VAL A 274 22.92 18.53 -2.35
N PRO A 275 23.53 19.70 -2.09
CA PRO A 275 23.77 20.17 -0.73
C PRO A 275 22.50 20.73 -0.08
N SER A 276 21.67 21.44 -0.84
CA SER A 276 20.43 22.06 -0.35
C SER A 276 19.25 21.09 -0.43
N ASN A 277 18.58 20.85 0.70
CA ASN A 277 17.34 20.10 0.78
C ASN A 277 16.24 20.74 -0.08
N ALA A 278 16.11 22.07 -0.04
CA ALA A 278 15.13 22.80 -0.85
C ALA A 278 15.38 22.65 -2.36
N THR A 279 16.64 22.73 -2.80
CA THR A 279 17.00 22.54 -4.21
C THR A 279 16.69 21.12 -4.67
N ARG A 280 16.97 20.10 -3.86
CA ARG A 280 16.57 18.70 -4.15
C ARG A 280 15.05 18.59 -4.32
N MET A 281 14.27 19.14 -3.38
CA MET A 281 12.80 19.09 -3.46
C MET A 281 12.27 19.83 -4.70
N VAL A 282 12.83 20.98 -5.07
CA VAL A 282 12.47 21.68 -6.32
C VAL A 282 12.77 20.82 -7.55
N LEU A 283 13.93 20.16 -7.61
CA LEU A 283 14.28 19.27 -8.74
C LEU A 283 13.33 18.08 -8.86
N VAL A 284 12.94 17.46 -7.74
CA VAL A 284 11.93 16.37 -7.75
C VAL A 284 10.53 16.90 -8.11
N ALA A 285 10.18 18.12 -7.71
CA ALA A 285 8.89 18.75 -8.07
C ALA A 285 8.82 19.06 -9.57
N VAL A 286 9.89 19.62 -10.15
CA VAL A 286 10.00 19.84 -11.60
C VAL A 286 9.92 18.51 -12.35
N PHE A 287 10.62 17.47 -11.87
CA PHE A 287 10.54 16.13 -12.46
C PHE A 287 9.12 15.54 -12.40
N ALA A 288 8.44 15.62 -11.25
CA ALA A 288 7.06 15.14 -11.10
C ALA A 288 6.10 15.86 -12.08
N VAL A 289 6.22 17.18 -12.20
CA VAL A 289 5.44 18.00 -13.13
C VAL A 289 5.71 17.59 -14.59
N ILE A 290 6.98 17.37 -14.96
CA ILE A 290 7.34 16.86 -16.30
C ILE A 290 6.70 15.49 -16.56
N CYS A 291 6.76 14.55 -15.61
CA CYS A 291 6.09 13.25 -15.76
C CYS A 291 4.58 13.41 -16.03
N MET A 292 3.89 14.29 -15.31
CA MET A 292 2.47 14.54 -15.51
C MET A 292 2.18 15.13 -16.91
N TYR A 293 2.96 16.12 -17.36
CA TYR A 293 2.82 16.69 -18.70
C TYR A 293 3.16 15.71 -19.84
N LEU A 294 3.97 14.68 -19.58
CA LEU A 294 4.25 13.61 -20.54
C LEU A 294 3.23 12.47 -20.52
N GLY A 295 2.20 12.53 -19.67
CA GLY A 295 1.21 11.46 -19.49
C GLY A 295 1.60 10.37 -18.49
N ALA A 296 2.86 10.36 -18.02
CA ALA A 296 3.41 9.40 -17.06
C ALA A 296 2.94 9.68 -15.62
N TRP A 297 1.63 9.54 -15.40
CA TRP A 297 0.94 9.77 -14.13
C TRP A 297 1.49 8.92 -12.97
N ASN A 298 2.02 7.73 -13.26
CA ASN A 298 2.72 6.89 -12.30
C ASN A 298 4.03 7.56 -11.83
N GLY A 299 4.85 8.07 -12.75
CA GLY A 299 6.06 8.83 -12.44
C GLY A 299 5.77 10.08 -11.59
N PHE A 300 4.68 10.80 -11.91
CA PHE A 300 4.18 11.91 -11.10
C PHE A 300 3.78 11.47 -9.68
N CYS A 301 3.01 10.38 -9.53
CA CYS A 301 2.57 9.88 -8.22
C CYS A 301 3.76 9.45 -7.34
N PHE A 302 4.67 8.62 -7.88
CA PHE A 302 5.85 8.15 -7.15
C PHE A 302 6.78 9.32 -6.73
N SER A 303 7.03 10.28 -7.63
CA SER A 303 7.85 11.46 -7.31
C SER A 303 7.16 12.40 -6.32
N SER A 304 5.83 12.52 -6.37
CA SER A 304 5.06 13.28 -5.39
C SER A 304 5.05 12.62 -4.01
N GLY A 305 5.06 11.28 -3.95
CA GLY A 305 5.29 10.53 -2.71
C GLY A 305 6.65 10.82 -2.08
N MET A 306 7.70 10.87 -2.92
CA MET A 306 9.05 11.25 -2.50
C MET A 306 9.11 12.69 -1.97
N LEU A 307 8.41 13.64 -2.62
CA LEU A 307 8.30 15.03 -2.12
C LEU A 307 7.61 15.10 -0.77
N LEU A 308 6.53 14.36 -0.57
CA LEU A 308 5.77 14.35 0.67
C LEU A 308 6.59 13.72 1.82
N ALA A 309 7.41 12.70 1.54
CA ALA A 309 8.37 12.15 2.50
C ALA A 309 9.44 13.19 2.88
N ASP A 310 10.02 13.88 1.90
CA ASP A 310 11.04 14.91 2.13
C ASP A 310 10.48 16.12 2.89
N PHE A 311 9.21 16.48 2.62
CA PHE A 311 8.48 17.54 3.32
C PHE A 311 8.18 17.18 4.78
N ASN A 312 7.61 16.00 5.03
CA ASN A 312 7.32 15.56 6.40
C ASN A 312 8.60 15.45 7.24
N LEU A 313 9.72 14.98 6.66
CA LEU A 313 11.02 14.97 7.33
C LEU A 313 11.53 16.40 7.68
N ALA A 314 11.26 17.40 6.82
CA ALA A 314 11.56 18.80 7.15
C ALA A 314 10.69 19.31 8.33
N GLN A 315 9.43 18.88 8.40
CA GLN A 315 8.56 19.19 9.54
C GLN A 315 9.06 18.52 10.82
N GLU A 316 9.43 17.24 10.78
CA GLU A 316 10.03 16.52 11.90
C GLU A 316 11.28 17.24 12.43
N GLU A 317 12.21 17.64 11.56
CA GLU A 317 13.40 18.42 11.92
C GLU A 317 13.03 19.75 12.60
N SER A 318 12.14 20.54 11.99
CA SER A 318 11.71 21.84 12.56
C SER A 318 10.93 21.71 13.88
N SER A 319 10.18 20.61 14.07
CA SER A 319 9.38 20.34 15.27
C SER A 319 10.19 19.97 16.52
N THR A 320 11.50 19.73 16.36
CA THR A 320 12.43 19.65 17.51
C THR A 320 12.66 21.02 18.18
N SER A 321 12.23 22.12 17.54
CA SER A 321 12.00 23.39 18.21
C SER A 321 10.58 23.42 18.82
N PRO A 322 10.38 23.96 20.04
CA PRO A 322 9.19 23.71 20.88
C PRO A 322 7.88 24.42 20.43
N SER A 323 7.73 24.73 19.14
CA SER A 323 6.64 25.55 18.59
C SER A 323 5.73 24.83 17.59
N PHE A 324 5.80 23.49 17.46
CA PHE A 324 4.94 22.74 16.54
C PHE A 324 3.49 22.64 17.06
N GLN A 325 2.76 23.75 16.91
CA GLN A 325 1.32 23.82 17.15
C GLN A 325 0.61 22.83 16.21
N ALA A 326 -0.25 21.97 16.77
CA ALA A 326 -1.21 21.21 16.00
C ALA A 326 -1.95 22.15 15.02
N SER A 327 -2.06 21.73 13.76
CA SER A 327 -2.30 22.62 12.62
C SER A 327 -3.34 23.71 12.89
N ARG A 328 -2.89 24.97 12.94
CA ARG A 328 -3.73 26.20 13.00
C ARG A 328 -4.79 26.22 11.91
N TYR A 329 -4.59 25.43 10.85
CA TYR A 329 -5.42 25.31 9.68
C TYR A 329 -6.17 23.96 9.59
N SER A 330 -6.44 23.28 10.72
CA SER A 330 -7.12 21.97 10.74
C SER A 330 -8.43 21.94 9.93
N ILE A 331 -9.23 23.02 9.98
CA ILE A 331 -10.46 23.14 9.19
C ILE A 331 -10.14 23.19 7.68
N LEU A 332 -9.15 24.00 7.27
CA LEU A 332 -8.71 24.11 5.88
C LEU A 332 -8.26 22.74 5.34
N TRP A 333 -7.44 21.99 6.09
CA TRP A 333 -7.00 20.66 5.66
C TRP A 333 -8.16 19.65 5.53
N LYS A 334 -9.20 19.75 6.38
CA LYS A 334 -10.41 18.93 6.24
C LYS A 334 -11.22 19.30 5.00
N VAL A 335 -11.31 20.60 4.67
CA VAL A 335 -11.99 21.09 3.45
C VAL A 335 -11.21 20.67 2.20
N ILE A 336 -9.88 20.81 2.19
CA ILE A 336 -9.03 20.36 1.08
C ILE A 336 -9.13 18.83 0.90
N PHE A 337 -9.13 18.05 2.00
CA PHE A 337 -9.35 16.62 1.93
C PHE A 337 -10.74 16.28 1.36
N GLY A 338 -11.80 16.96 1.79
CA GLY A 338 -13.16 16.76 1.25
C GLY A 338 -13.25 17.05 -0.24
N MET A 339 -12.59 18.11 -0.72
CA MET A 339 -12.49 18.41 -2.15
C MET A 339 -11.66 17.37 -2.91
N ALA A 340 -10.54 16.91 -2.35
CA ALA A 340 -9.72 15.87 -2.97
C ALA A 340 -10.45 14.52 -3.04
N PHE A 341 -11.21 14.16 -2.00
CA PHE A 341 -12.07 12.98 -1.96
C PHE A 341 -13.23 13.09 -2.97
N TYR A 342 -13.82 14.27 -3.15
CA TYR A 342 -14.78 14.50 -4.23
C TYR A 342 -14.19 14.25 -5.62
N VAL A 343 -12.98 14.77 -5.86
CA VAL A 343 -12.22 14.64 -7.12
C VAL A 343 -11.75 13.19 -7.36
N ALA A 344 -11.45 12.44 -6.31
CA ALA A 344 -11.10 11.01 -6.40
C ALA A 344 -12.24 10.17 -7.02
N GLY A 345 -13.48 10.57 -6.81
CA GLY A 345 -14.66 9.99 -7.45
C GLY A 345 -14.93 10.48 -8.88
N PHE A 346 -14.03 11.20 -9.55
CA PHE A 346 -14.24 11.60 -10.94
C PHE A 346 -14.39 10.34 -11.85
N PRO A 347 -15.38 10.27 -12.77
CA PRO A 347 -15.56 9.13 -13.66
C PRO A 347 -14.34 8.83 -14.56
N THR A 348 -14.18 7.57 -14.95
CA THR A 348 -13.24 7.18 -16.01
C THR A 348 -13.64 7.84 -17.33
N LEU A 349 -12.68 8.27 -18.14
CA LEU A 349 -12.92 8.81 -19.48
C LEU A 349 -12.62 7.78 -20.59
N SER A 350 -12.09 6.61 -20.25
CA SER A 350 -11.92 5.50 -21.20
C SER A 350 -13.25 4.85 -21.60
N TYR A 351 -14.29 4.96 -20.77
CA TYR A 351 -15.63 4.49 -21.11
C TYR A 351 -16.41 5.57 -21.88
N LYS A 352 -16.99 5.22 -23.03
CA LYS A 352 -17.50 6.22 -23.99
C LYS A 352 -18.65 7.07 -23.42
N GLN A 353 -19.59 6.41 -22.75
CA GLN A 353 -20.72 7.01 -22.05
C GLN A 353 -20.29 7.86 -20.85
N ALA A 354 -19.08 7.63 -20.31
CA ALA A 354 -18.57 8.35 -19.14
C ALA A 354 -17.80 9.63 -19.50
N HIS A 355 -17.38 9.84 -20.76
CA HIS A 355 -16.74 11.09 -21.21
C HIS A 355 -17.67 12.04 -21.99
N THR A 356 -18.91 11.65 -22.25
CA THR A 356 -19.92 12.50 -22.91
C THR A 356 -20.70 13.36 -21.91
N LEU A 357 -21.22 14.49 -22.38
CA LEU A 357 -22.18 15.29 -21.62
C LEU A 357 -23.60 14.70 -21.75
N PRO A 358 -24.45 14.81 -20.72
CA PRO A 358 -24.24 15.57 -19.48
C PRO A 358 -23.48 14.80 -18.39
N MET A 359 -22.66 15.50 -17.62
CA MET A 359 -21.92 14.93 -16.48
C MET A 359 -22.15 15.73 -15.17
N PRO A 360 -23.37 15.66 -14.57
CA PRO A 360 -23.75 16.38 -13.35
C PRO A 360 -22.71 16.34 -12.22
N GLY A 361 -22.34 17.52 -11.71
CA GLY A 361 -21.37 17.71 -10.63
C GLY A 361 -19.91 17.73 -11.09
N TYR A 362 -19.59 17.04 -12.19
CA TYR A 362 -18.22 16.89 -12.68
C TYR A 362 -17.93 17.67 -13.96
N GLN A 363 -18.89 18.45 -14.49
CA GLN A 363 -18.71 19.24 -15.72
C GLN A 363 -17.48 20.17 -15.67
N PHE A 364 -17.22 20.81 -14.53
CA PHE A 364 -16.04 21.66 -14.38
C PHE A 364 -14.73 20.87 -14.52
N LEU A 365 -14.61 19.72 -13.83
CA LEU A 365 -13.44 18.85 -13.92
C LEU A 365 -13.25 18.35 -15.36
N LEU A 366 -14.31 17.87 -16.01
CA LEU A 366 -14.29 17.42 -17.40
C LEU A 366 -13.82 18.54 -18.36
N SER A 367 -14.37 19.76 -18.23
CA SER A 367 -13.99 20.92 -19.05
C SER A 367 -12.55 21.40 -18.82
N SER A 368 -11.98 21.08 -17.66
CA SER A 368 -10.62 21.45 -17.27
C SER A 368 -9.63 20.28 -17.37
N THR A 369 -10.08 19.11 -17.84
CA THR A 369 -9.20 17.96 -18.10
C THR A 369 -8.32 18.26 -19.32
N PRO A 370 -7.00 18.12 -19.24
CA PRO A 370 -6.10 18.42 -20.36
C PRO A 370 -6.10 17.27 -21.39
N MET A 371 -7.11 17.26 -22.27
CA MET A 371 -7.33 16.24 -23.31
C MET A 371 -6.24 16.14 -24.39
N SER A 372 -5.17 16.93 -24.29
CA SER A 372 -4.01 16.93 -25.19
C SER A 372 -2.80 16.15 -24.65
N LEU A 373 -2.89 15.61 -23.43
CA LEU A 373 -1.81 14.82 -22.84
C LEU A 373 -1.83 13.39 -23.41
N ASN A 374 -0.67 12.73 -23.40
CA ASN A 374 -0.55 11.35 -23.85
C ASN A 374 -1.04 10.37 -22.78
N MET A 375 -2.35 10.36 -22.51
CA MET A 375 -2.99 9.53 -21.48
C MET A 375 -4.06 8.61 -22.09
N GLU A 376 -4.04 7.33 -21.70
CA GLU A 376 -5.04 6.33 -22.08
C GLU A 376 -6.41 6.62 -21.42
N ASP A 377 -6.39 6.92 -20.12
CA ASP A 377 -7.52 7.51 -19.40
C ASP A 377 -7.13 8.90 -18.89
N HIS A 378 -7.81 9.92 -19.40
CA HIS A 378 -7.56 11.31 -19.00
C HIS A 378 -8.06 11.62 -17.57
N SER A 379 -8.90 10.76 -16.99
CA SER A 379 -9.27 10.82 -15.56
C SER A 379 -8.05 10.72 -14.63
N ARG A 380 -6.97 10.06 -15.09
CA ARG A 380 -5.69 9.91 -14.37
C ARG A 380 -5.10 11.23 -13.90
N TRP A 381 -5.37 12.32 -14.63
CA TRP A 381 -5.02 13.68 -14.20
C TRP A 381 -5.63 14.02 -12.83
N TRP A 382 -6.96 13.91 -12.72
CA TRP A 382 -7.70 14.22 -11.50
C TRP A 382 -7.44 13.20 -10.39
N TRP A 383 -7.44 11.91 -10.71
CA TRP A 383 -7.16 10.82 -9.76
C TRP A 383 -5.77 10.94 -9.11
N SER A 384 -4.75 11.30 -9.89
CA SER A 384 -3.39 11.48 -9.37
C SER A 384 -3.28 12.71 -8.47
N ILE A 385 -3.89 13.84 -8.87
CA ILE A 385 -3.94 15.05 -8.06
C ILE A 385 -4.67 14.77 -6.75
N SER A 386 -5.85 14.12 -6.78
CA SER A 386 -6.58 13.76 -5.56
C SER A 386 -5.78 12.83 -4.66
N GLY A 387 -5.11 11.80 -5.20
CA GLY A 387 -4.33 10.86 -4.41
C GLY A 387 -3.16 11.52 -3.67
N VAL A 388 -2.42 12.41 -4.35
CA VAL A 388 -1.36 13.23 -3.73
C VAL A 388 -1.94 14.15 -2.65
N THR A 389 -3.01 14.89 -2.96
CA THR A 389 -3.61 15.85 -2.03
C THR A 389 -4.22 15.17 -0.81
N MET A 390 -4.90 14.03 -0.97
CA MET A 390 -5.44 13.24 0.15
C MET A 390 -4.34 12.79 1.09
N LEU A 391 -3.27 12.17 0.57
CA LEU A 391 -2.17 11.69 1.41
C LEU A 391 -1.45 12.84 2.13
N PHE A 392 -1.30 14.00 1.48
CA PHE A 392 -0.76 15.20 2.10
C PHE A 392 -1.67 15.70 3.24
N CYS A 393 -2.98 15.83 3.01
CA CYS A 393 -3.91 16.27 4.07
C CYS A 393 -3.89 15.32 5.28
N ILE A 394 -3.80 14.00 5.05
CA ILE A 394 -3.65 13.00 6.12
C ILE A 394 -2.34 13.23 6.88
N SER A 395 -1.22 13.53 6.20
CA SER A 395 0.04 13.80 6.87
C SER A 395 0.01 15.05 7.77
N GLN A 396 -0.85 16.02 7.47
CA GLN A 396 -1.02 17.27 8.24
C GLN A 396 -2.10 17.21 9.34
N LEU A 397 -2.90 16.14 9.41
CA LEU A 397 -4.02 16.00 10.35
C LEU A 397 -3.81 14.85 11.35
N PRO A 398 -3.45 15.14 12.63
CA PRO A 398 -3.30 14.11 13.66
C PRO A 398 -4.55 13.23 13.85
N SER A 399 -5.75 13.81 13.71
CA SER A 399 -7.01 13.06 13.79
C SER A 399 -7.19 12.06 12.65
N PHE A 400 -6.60 12.31 11.48
CA PHE A 400 -6.65 11.37 10.36
C PHE A 400 -5.56 10.30 10.50
N LYS A 401 -4.35 10.65 10.95
CA LYS A 401 -3.33 9.65 11.32
C LYS A 401 -3.88 8.66 12.35
N ALA A 402 -4.49 9.15 13.43
CA ALA A 402 -5.10 8.33 14.46
C ALA A 402 -6.22 7.40 13.93
N PHE A 403 -7.00 7.85 12.93
CA PHE A 403 -7.98 7.00 12.25
C PHE A 403 -7.30 5.86 11.47
N PHE A 404 -6.27 6.15 10.68
CA PHE A 404 -5.52 5.12 9.93
C PHE A 404 -4.62 4.25 10.82
N GLU A 405 -4.27 4.71 12.02
CA GLU A 405 -3.54 3.95 13.05
C GLU A 405 -4.46 3.01 13.85
N ALA A 406 -5.78 3.09 13.68
CA ALA A 406 -6.72 2.17 14.32
C ALA A 406 -6.51 0.71 13.87
N ASN A 407 -6.72 -0.24 14.78
CA ASN A 407 -6.45 -1.67 14.58
C ASN A 407 -7.06 -2.24 13.28
N ILE A 408 -8.27 -1.81 12.90
CA ILE A 408 -8.92 -2.25 11.66
C ILE A 408 -8.16 -1.77 10.40
N CYS A 409 -7.68 -0.53 10.39
CA CYS A 409 -6.87 0.01 9.30
C CYS A 409 -5.49 -0.65 9.25
N GLN A 410 -4.88 -0.92 10.41
CA GLN A 410 -3.62 -1.67 10.48
C GLN A 410 -3.79 -3.13 10.00
N TYR A 411 -4.91 -3.79 10.31
CA TYR A 411 -5.25 -5.10 9.75
C TYR A 411 -5.38 -5.06 8.23
N LEU A 412 -6.20 -4.14 7.70
CA LEU A 412 -6.35 -3.94 6.26
C LEU A 412 -4.98 -3.66 5.60
N GLY A 413 -4.15 -2.83 6.24
CA GLY A 413 -2.79 -2.50 5.77
C GLY A 413 -1.86 -3.70 5.73
N LYS A 414 -2.00 -4.62 6.68
CA LYS A 414 -1.25 -5.87 6.76
C LYS A 414 -1.61 -6.82 5.61
N ILE A 415 -2.90 -6.98 5.30
CA ILE A 415 -3.35 -7.87 4.20
C ILE A 415 -3.45 -7.17 2.84
N ALA A 416 -3.21 -5.86 2.75
CA ALA A 416 -3.53 -5.01 1.60
C ALA A 416 -3.07 -5.56 0.25
N PHE A 417 -1.80 -5.98 0.14
CA PHE A 417 -1.26 -6.52 -1.11
C PHE A 417 -1.88 -7.87 -1.48
N SER A 418 -2.09 -8.74 -0.50
CA SER A 418 -2.74 -10.04 -0.74
C SER A 418 -4.22 -9.91 -1.07
N LEU A 419 -4.94 -8.96 -0.45
CA LEU A 419 -6.31 -8.60 -0.81
C LEU A 419 -6.39 -8.05 -2.24
N TYR A 420 -5.46 -7.16 -2.60
CA TYR A 420 -5.34 -6.64 -3.96
C TYR A 420 -5.15 -7.75 -4.99
N LEU A 421 -4.36 -8.79 -4.71
CA LEU A 421 -4.16 -9.90 -5.64
C LEU A 421 -5.39 -10.83 -5.70
N VAL A 422 -5.90 -11.33 -4.58
CA VAL A 422 -6.87 -12.44 -4.61
C VAL A 422 -8.32 -12.05 -4.93
N HIS A 423 -8.69 -10.78 -4.84
CA HIS A 423 -10.12 -10.41 -4.83
C HIS A 423 -10.87 -10.77 -6.11
N GLN A 424 -10.32 -10.51 -7.30
CA GLN A 424 -10.98 -10.92 -8.55
C GLN A 424 -11.08 -12.44 -8.65
N PHE A 425 -9.99 -13.17 -8.38
CA PHE A 425 -10.03 -14.63 -8.38
C PHE A 425 -11.11 -15.20 -7.44
N CYS A 426 -11.30 -14.59 -6.26
CA CYS A 426 -12.39 -14.97 -5.36
C CYS A 426 -13.79 -14.63 -5.89
N VAL A 427 -13.96 -13.51 -6.62
CA VAL A 427 -15.24 -13.20 -7.30
C VAL A 427 -15.56 -14.26 -8.34
N MET A 428 -14.55 -14.74 -9.07
CA MET A 428 -14.68 -15.77 -10.11
C MET A 428 -14.99 -17.15 -9.51
N LEU A 429 -14.26 -17.57 -8.48
CA LEU A 429 -14.45 -18.87 -7.81
C LEU A 429 -15.74 -18.96 -6.98
N PHE A 430 -16.06 -17.91 -6.21
CA PHE A 430 -17.11 -17.96 -5.18
C PHE A 430 -18.19 -16.90 -5.40
N GLY A 431 -17.81 -15.68 -5.80
CA GLY A 431 -18.69 -14.52 -5.86
C GLY A 431 -19.91 -14.73 -6.76
N PHE A 432 -19.72 -15.07 -8.04
CA PHE A 432 -20.83 -15.30 -8.97
C PHE A 432 -21.72 -16.49 -8.57
N TRP A 433 -21.15 -17.55 -7.99
CA TRP A 433 -21.93 -18.67 -7.47
C TRP A 433 -22.80 -18.26 -6.28
N MET A 434 -22.23 -17.58 -5.29
CA MET A 434 -22.95 -17.04 -4.13
C MET A 434 -24.06 -16.07 -4.55
N GLN A 435 -23.81 -15.22 -5.55
CA GLN A 435 -24.80 -14.28 -6.09
C GLN A 435 -25.98 -15.03 -6.71
N ARG A 436 -25.72 -16.00 -7.61
CA ARG A 436 -26.77 -16.82 -8.24
C ARG A 436 -27.56 -17.61 -7.21
N LEU A 437 -26.90 -18.15 -6.18
CA LEU A 437 -27.55 -18.86 -5.08
C LEU A 437 -28.52 -17.95 -4.32
N ILE A 438 -28.08 -16.77 -3.88
CA ILE A 438 -28.91 -15.83 -3.12
C ILE A 438 -30.10 -15.36 -3.97
N LEU A 439 -29.86 -14.95 -5.23
CA LEU A 439 -30.93 -14.52 -6.13
C LEU A 439 -31.95 -15.64 -6.41
N GLY A 440 -31.48 -16.89 -6.59
CA GLY A 440 -32.34 -18.05 -6.77
C GLY A 440 -33.18 -18.40 -5.54
N LEU A 441 -32.59 -18.35 -4.33
CA LEU A 441 -33.29 -18.61 -3.06
C LEU A 441 -34.41 -17.62 -2.78
N PHE A 442 -34.24 -16.35 -3.18
CA PHE A 442 -35.25 -15.30 -2.99
C PHE A 442 -36.13 -15.03 -4.23
N GLY A 443 -35.91 -15.76 -5.34
CA GLY A 443 -36.68 -15.56 -6.58
C GLY A 443 -36.47 -14.19 -7.24
N ILE A 444 -35.32 -13.54 -7.02
CA ILE A 444 -35.03 -12.17 -7.46
C ILE A 444 -34.41 -12.18 -8.85
N ASN A 445 -35.07 -11.53 -9.81
CA ASN A 445 -34.54 -11.34 -11.15
C ASN A 445 -33.50 -10.21 -11.18
N GLN A 446 -32.32 -10.48 -11.78
CA GLN A 446 -31.24 -9.48 -11.94
C GLN A 446 -31.69 -8.21 -12.67
N SER A 447 -32.63 -8.33 -13.60
CA SER A 447 -33.13 -7.22 -14.43
C SER A 447 -33.96 -6.17 -13.70
N GLN A 448 -34.36 -6.41 -12.44
CA GLN A 448 -35.32 -5.53 -11.75
C GLN A 448 -34.69 -4.39 -10.95
N GLY A 449 -33.40 -4.47 -10.58
CA GLY A 449 -32.64 -3.40 -9.90
C GLY A 449 -33.24 -2.84 -8.59
N GLY A 450 -34.33 -3.42 -8.09
CA GLY A 450 -35.18 -2.85 -7.05
C GLY A 450 -34.68 -3.11 -5.64
N PHE A 451 -35.47 -2.68 -4.65
CA PHE A 451 -35.10 -2.77 -3.22
C PHE A 451 -34.58 -4.16 -2.80
N PHE A 452 -35.30 -5.24 -3.15
CA PHE A 452 -34.90 -6.60 -2.81
C PHE A 452 -33.57 -7.03 -3.46
N TYR A 453 -33.25 -6.53 -4.66
CA TYR A 453 -31.97 -6.79 -5.33
C TYR A 453 -30.80 -6.18 -4.54
N TRP A 454 -30.95 -4.96 -4.03
CA TRP A 454 -29.94 -4.33 -3.17
C TRP A 454 -29.85 -4.96 -1.79
N VAL A 455 -30.96 -5.45 -1.22
CA VAL A 455 -30.94 -6.28 -0.01
C VAL A 455 -30.15 -7.58 -0.25
N ALA A 456 -30.37 -8.27 -1.37
CA ALA A 456 -29.59 -9.44 -1.76
C ALA A 456 -28.09 -9.12 -1.95
N CYS A 457 -27.76 -7.96 -2.52
CA CYS A 457 -26.39 -7.46 -2.63
C CYS A 457 -25.73 -7.35 -1.25
N VAL A 458 -26.39 -6.71 -0.27
CA VAL A 458 -25.87 -6.56 1.10
C VAL A 458 -25.71 -7.92 1.80
N ILE A 459 -26.68 -8.82 1.65
CA ILE A 459 -26.62 -10.19 2.20
C ILE A 459 -25.46 -11.00 1.61
N TRP A 460 -25.13 -10.80 0.33
CA TRP A 460 -23.95 -11.40 -0.31
C TRP A 460 -22.64 -10.79 0.18
N TYR A 461 -22.62 -9.46 0.35
CA TYR A 461 -21.39 -8.70 0.58
C TYR A 461 -20.67 -9.07 1.87
N VAL A 462 -21.42 -9.26 2.97
CA VAL A 462 -20.85 -9.58 4.29
C VAL A 462 -20.13 -10.94 4.31
N PRO A 463 -20.76 -12.09 3.96
CA PRO A 463 -20.07 -13.38 3.93
C PRO A 463 -18.99 -13.44 2.85
N PHE A 464 -19.19 -12.78 1.69
CA PHE A 464 -18.17 -12.74 0.65
C PHE A 464 -16.92 -11.97 1.10
N THR A 465 -17.08 -10.80 1.73
CA THR A 465 -15.96 -10.03 2.30
C THR A 465 -15.20 -10.84 3.35
N GLY A 466 -15.91 -11.53 4.25
CA GLY A 466 -15.29 -12.41 5.25
C GLY A 466 -14.47 -13.54 4.64
N LEU A 467 -14.98 -14.18 3.58
CA LEU A 467 -14.27 -15.21 2.82
C LEU A 467 -12.99 -14.64 2.16
N VAL A 468 -13.11 -13.53 1.43
CA VAL A 468 -11.96 -12.92 0.74
C VAL A 468 -10.89 -12.44 1.71
N PHE A 469 -11.29 -11.86 2.85
CA PHE A 469 -10.35 -11.39 3.87
C PHE A 469 -9.63 -12.57 4.55
N GLY A 470 -10.32 -13.68 4.79
CA GLY A 470 -9.72 -14.93 5.27
C GLY A 470 -8.69 -15.50 4.29
N ILE A 471 -9.03 -15.53 2.99
CA ILE A 471 -8.11 -15.99 1.92
C ILE A 471 -6.91 -15.05 1.80
N ALA A 472 -7.13 -13.73 1.74
CA ALA A 472 -6.07 -12.71 1.69
C ALA A 472 -5.13 -12.83 2.90
N SER A 473 -5.67 -13.12 4.09
CA SER A 473 -4.87 -13.37 5.30
C SER A 473 -3.98 -14.60 5.19
N GLN A 474 -4.46 -15.68 4.55
CA GLN A 474 -3.61 -16.86 4.29
C GLN A 474 -2.56 -16.58 3.20
N VAL A 475 -2.92 -15.88 2.12
CA VAL A 475 -1.96 -15.53 1.05
C VAL A 475 -0.87 -14.58 1.57
N GLU A 476 -1.19 -13.67 2.49
CA GLU A 476 -0.18 -12.83 3.14
C GLU A 476 0.81 -13.68 3.94
N ARG A 477 0.28 -14.61 4.75
CA ARG A 477 1.06 -15.49 5.62
C ARG A 477 1.91 -16.52 4.84
N LEU A 478 1.36 -17.07 3.77
CA LEU A 478 1.88 -18.24 3.03
C LEU A 478 2.56 -17.91 1.70
N VAL A 479 2.37 -16.70 1.15
CA VAL A 479 2.94 -16.30 -0.15
C VAL A 479 3.71 -14.98 -0.06
N ASP A 480 3.07 -13.90 0.39
CA ASP A 480 3.68 -12.56 0.43
C ASP A 480 4.84 -12.47 1.44
N ALA A 481 4.55 -12.71 2.74
CA ALA A 481 5.58 -12.63 3.78
C ALA A 481 6.74 -13.64 3.55
N PRO A 482 6.52 -14.88 3.06
CA PRO A 482 7.60 -15.74 2.56
C PRO A 482 8.38 -15.15 1.39
N SER A 483 7.73 -14.52 0.40
CA SER A 483 8.42 -13.87 -0.73
C SER A 483 9.33 -12.71 -0.26
N VAL A 484 8.87 -11.94 0.72
CA VAL A 484 9.67 -10.88 1.38
C VAL A 484 10.89 -11.45 2.10
N ARG A 485 10.77 -12.62 2.74
CA ARG A 485 11.87 -13.34 3.41
C ARG A 485 12.84 -13.97 2.40
N PHE A 486 12.34 -14.64 1.37
CA PHE A 486 13.14 -15.24 0.30
C PHE A 486 14.03 -14.20 -0.40
N ALA A 487 13.45 -13.05 -0.77
CA ALA A 487 14.19 -11.97 -1.42
C ALA A 487 15.37 -11.47 -0.56
N ARG A 488 15.19 -11.42 0.76
CA ARG A 488 16.24 -11.04 1.72
C ARG A 488 17.29 -12.15 1.88
N TRP A 489 16.88 -13.41 2.02
CA TRP A 489 17.78 -14.55 2.10
C TRP A 489 18.68 -14.68 0.85
N LEU A 490 18.10 -14.45 -0.33
CA LEU A 490 18.82 -14.52 -1.60
C LEU A 490 19.89 -13.44 -1.69
N GLU A 491 19.55 -12.21 -1.28
CA GLU A 491 20.48 -11.09 -1.19
C GLU A 491 21.64 -11.38 -0.22
N GLU A 492 21.33 -11.84 1.00
CA GLU A 492 22.31 -12.23 2.02
C GLU A 492 23.24 -13.35 1.51
N ARG A 493 22.71 -14.30 0.71
CA ARG A 493 23.51 -15.33 0.05
C ARG A 493 24.42 -14.79 -1.05
N CYS A 494 23.94 -13.88 -1.90
CA CYS A 494 24.78 -13.22 -2.90
C CYS A 494 25.96 -12.47 -2.26
N TYR A 495 25.71 -11.72 -1.17
CA TYR A 495 26.77 -11.05 -0.42
C TYR A 495 27.76 -12.02 0.22
N HIS A 496 27.30 -13.14 0.77
CA HIS A 496 28.18 -14.14 1.35
C HIS A 496 29.10 -14.77 0.30
N VAL A 497 28.57 -15.14 -0.87
CA VAL A 497 29.39 -15.68 -2.00
C VAL A 497 30.41 -14.65 -2.47
N TYR A 498 30.00 -13.39 -2.63
CA TYR A 498 30.92 -12.30 -3.01
C TYR A 498 32.09 -12.14 -2.03
N ASN A 499 31.82 -12.16 -0.72
CA ASN A 499 32.87 -12.06 0.29
C ASN A 499 33.83 -13.25 0.26
N VAL A 500 33.32 -14.48 0.08
CA VAL A 500 34.12 -15.72 -0.02
C VAL A 500 34.98 -15.75 -1.30
N MET A 501 34.61 -15.03 -2.36
CA MET A 501 35.41 -14.93 -3.58
C MET A 501 36.53 -13.88 -3.51
N ILE A 502 36.57 -13.05 -2.46
CA ILE A 502 37.53 -11.94 -2.30
C ILE A 502 38.47 -12.15 -1.09
N SER A 503 38.08 -13.03 -0.15
CA SER A 503 38.94 -13.60 0.88
C SER A 503 39.84 -14.71 0.34
#